data_AF-A0A9J6EED8-F1
#
_entry.id   AF-A0A9J6EED8-F1
#
_cell.length_a   1.000
_cell.length_b   1.000
_cell.length_c   1.000
_cell.angle_alpha   90.00
_cell.angle_beta   90.00
_cell.angle_gamma   90.00
#
_symmetry.space_group_name_H-M   'P 1'
#
loop_
_entity.id
_entity.type
_entity.pdbx_description
1 polymer ?
#
loop_
_entity_poly.entity_id
_entity_poly.type
_entity_poly.pdbx_seq_one_letter_code
_entity_poly.pdbx_strand_id
1 'polypeptide(L)'
;MMDASKWNLSFGHRQRATDSVKDLLIVQAAKEAPFITAPHIKDNLNLSVSLSTMRRRLHEKDLWSRVPAQKPALSDNNKIARLAYAQEHAPITVEDWRCVTLTDESTFSTRWDQRQRIWRTGEASPIHIAKSTTRFLEQLGVMLLKWPQQGADMSICENVWGATKKELSQQPIQRASQDALMAAVKEE
;
A
#
# COMPACT_ATOMS: atom_id res chain seq x y z
N MET A 1 -47.97 -14.35 48.58
CA MET A 1 -47.74 -13.50 47.39
C MET A 1 -46.71 -12.46 47.78
N MET A 2 -45.49 -12.54 47.24
CA MET A 2 -44.44 -11.54 47.50
C MET A 2 -44.55 -10.42 46.48
N ASP A 3 -44.66 -9.20 46.97
CA ASP A 3 -44.79 -7.96 46.20
C ASP A 3 -43.49 -7.68 45.42
N ALA A 4 -43.58 -7.76 44.09
CA ALA A 4 -42.48 -7.52 43.17
C ALA A 4 -42.14 -6.02 42.98
N SER A 5 -42.83 -5.11 43.68
CA SER A 5 -42.66 -3.65 43.55
C SER A 5 -41.37 -3.10 44.19
N LYS A 6 -40.56 -3.94 44.86
CA LYS A 6 -39.38 -3.50 45.63
C LYS A 6 -38.07 -3.36 44.83
N TRP A 7 -38.05 -3.70 43.54
CA TRP A 7 -36.80 -3.68 42.73
C TRP A 7 -36.83 -2.72 41.54
N ASN A 8 -37.51 -1.57 41.66
CA ASN A 8 -37.30 -0.45 40.73
C ASN A 8 -35.98 0.27 41.04
N LEU A 9 -34.86 -0.43 40.92
CA LEU A 9 -33.55 0.19 40.84
C LEU A 9 -33.40 0.75 39.43
N SER A 10 -33.65 2.04 39.27
CA SER A 10 -33.24 2.76 38.08
C SER A 10 -31.72 2.65 37.98
N PHE A 11 -31.20 1.77 37.11
CA PHE A 11 -29.80 1.77 36.72
C PHE A 11 -29.50 3.07 35.96
N GLY A 12 -29.30 4.15 36.71
CA GLY A 12 -28.96 5.46 36.18
C GLY A 12 -27.72 5.33 35.32
N HIS A 13 -27.90 5.42 34.00
CA HIS A 13 -26.77 5.43 33.09
C HIS A 13 -25.93 6.66 33.39
N ARG A 14 -24.61 6.46 33.56
CA ARG A 14 -23.67 7.56 33.71
C ARG A 14 -23.80 8.48 32.50
N GLN A 15 -24.15 9.74 32.75
CA GLN A 15 -24.23 10.79 31.73
C GLN A 15 -22.92 10.85 30.94
N ARG A 16 -23.02 10.97 29.60
CA ARG A 16 -21.86 11.01 28.72
C ARG A 16 -21.05 12.27 28.99
N ALA A 17 -19.72 12.15 29.00
CA ALA A 17 -18.82 13.29 29.14
C ALA A 17 -18.75 14.16 27.88
N THR A 18 -19.22 13.64 26.73
CA THR A 18 -19.30 14.35 25.45
C THR A 18 -20.75 14.56 25.05
N ASP A 19 -20.98 15.68 24.38
CA ASP A 19 -22.26 16.03 23.74
C ASP A 19 -22.23 15.62 22.26
N SER A 20 -23.41 15.40 21.68
CA SER A 20 -23.63 15.04 20.28
C SER A 20 -22.91 15.98 19.30
N VAL A 21 -22.93 17.29 19.56
CA VAL A 21 -22.23 18.29 18.74
C VAL A 21 -20.72 18.09 18.78
N LYS A 22 -20.17 17.79 19.96
CA LYS A 22 -18.73 17.53 20.12
C LYS A 22 -18.31 16.23 19.44
N ASP A 23 -19.15 15.19 19.53
CA ASP A 23 -18.91 13.92 18.85
C ASP A 23 -18.89 14.11 17.33
N LEU A 24 -19.77 14.94 16.77
CA LEU A 24 -19.76 15.29 15.35
C LEU A 24 -18.49 16.05 14.93
N LEU A 25 -18.07 17.04 15.73
CA LEU A 25 -16.84 17.79 15.45
C LEU A 25 -15.58 16.90 15.47
N ILE A 26 -15.50 15.95 16.39
CA ILE A 26 -14.39 14.98 16.45
C ILE A 26 -14.32 14.14 15.16
N VAL A 27 -15.48 13.67 14.68
CA VAL A 27 -15.58 12.84 13.47
C VAL A 27 -15.24 13.65 12.23
N GLN A 28 -15.74 14.89 12.14
CA GLN A 28 -15.49 15.77 11.01
C GLN A 28 -14.00 16.12 10.90
N ALA A 29 -13.36 16.49 12.01
CA ALA A 29 -11.93 16.80 12.03
C ALA A 29 -11.07 15.60 11.59
N ALA A 30 -11.45 14.38 11.98
CA ALA A 30 -10.76 13.16 11.55
C ALA A 30 -10.95 12.86 10.05
N LYS A 31 -12.10 13.24 9.46
CA LYS A 31 -12.39 13.03 8.03
C LYS A 31 -11.73 14.07 7.14
N GLU A 32 -11.71 15.33 7.55
CA GLU A 32 -11.11 16.43 6.78
C GLU A 32 -9.58 16.34 6.76
N ALA A 33 -8.96 15.87 7.85
CA ALA A 33 -7.52 15.72 7.95
C ALA A 33 -7.13 14.30 8.39
N PRO A 34 -7.07 13.30 7.49
CA PRO A 34 -6.83 11.89 7.86
C PRO A 34 -5.51 11.60 8.61
N PHE A 35 -4.54 12.51 8.53
CA PHE A 35 -3.24 12.41 9.22
C PHE A 35 -3.23 13.04 10.62
N ILE A 36 -4.32 13.70 11.02
CA ILE A 36 -4.41 14.32 12.34
C ILE A 36 -4.54 13.25 13.43
N THR A 37 -3.80 13.43 14.53
CA THR A 37 -3.84 12.49 15.64
C THR A 37 -4.93 12.86 16.65
N ALA A 38 -5.46 11.87 17.37
CA ALA A 38 -6.48 12.11 18.39
C ALA A 38 -6.08 13.16 19.47
N PRO A 39 -4.81 13.23 19.94
CA PRO A 39 -4.35 14.35 20.77
C PRO A 39 -4.46 15.71 20.09
N HIS A 40 -4.06 15.82 18.82
CA HIS A 40 -4.17 17.08 18.09
C HIS A 40 -5.64 17.51 17.88
N ILE A 41 -6.55 16.56 17.60
CA ILE A 41 -7.98 16.86 17.53
C ILE A 41 -8.48 17.37 18.90
N LYS A 42 -8.00 16.80 20.00
CA LYS A 42 -8.38 17.20 21.35
C LYS A 42 -7.98 18.64 21.62
N ASP A 43 -6.73 18.99 21.30
CA ASP A 43 -6.15 20.30 21.55
C ASP A 43 -6.78 21.35 20.62
N ASN A 44 -6.96 21.03 19.33
CA ASN A 44 -7.61 21.93 18.37
C ASN A 44 -9.06 22.26 18.72
N LEU A 45 -9.80 21.28 19.24
CA LEU A 45 -11.18 21.46 19.68
C LEU A 45 -11.29 21.90 21.16
N ASN A 46 -10.16 22.13 21.85
CA ASN A 46 -10.07 22.46 23.27
C ASN A 46 -10.94 21.58 24.17
N LEU A 47 -10.97 20.27 23.90
CA LEU A 47 -11.84 19.34 24.59
C LEU A 47 -11.20 18.83 25.89
N SER A 48 -11.87 19.04 27.02
CA SER A 48 -11.48 18.51 28.33
C SER A 48 -11.82 17.03 28.54
N VAL A 49 -11.63 16.20 27.51
CA VAL A 49 -11.95 14.76 27.53
C VAL A 49 -10.69 13.90 27.49
N SER A 50 -10.78 12.67 28.01
CA SER A 50 -9.68 11.71 27.90
C SER A 50 -9.52 11.24 26.45
N LEU A 51 -8.27 10.97 26.04
CA LEU A 51 -7.97 10.42 24.71
C LEU A 51 -8.69 9.08 24.46
N SER A 52 -8.88 8.27 25.51
CA SER A 52 -9.66 7.03 25.44
C SER A 52 -11.13 7.28 25.07
N THR A 53 -11.72 8.37 25.58
CA THR A 53 -13.08 8.76 25.19
C THR A 53 -13.14 9.16 23.73
N MET A 54 -12.16 9.93 23.25
CA MET A 54 -12.10 10.33 21.83
C MET A 54 -11.91 9.14 20.89
N ARG A 55 -10.99 8.22 21.20
CA ARG A 55 -10.80 6.99 20.42
C ARG A 55 -12.08 6.17 20.37
N ARG A 56 -12.78 6.04 21.50
CA ARG A 56 -14.09 5.37 21.53
C ARG A 56 -15.12 6.05 20.62
N ARG A 57 -15.18 7.39 20.57
CA ARG A 57 -16.09 8.12 19.66
C ARG A 57 -15.75 7.92 18.19
N LEU A 58 -14.46 7.90 17.87
CA LEU A 58 -14.01 7.58 16.51
C LEU A 58 -14.38 6.14 16.14
N HIS A 59 -14.15 5.17 17.04
CA HIS A 59 -14.51 3.77 16.82
C HIS A 59 -16.02 3.54 16.71
N GLU A 60 -16.86 4.26 17.49
CA GLU A 60 -18.33 4.25 17.38
C GLU A 60 -18.83 4.71 15.98
N LYS A 61 -17.96 5.35 15.19
CA LYS A 61 -18.21 5.78 13.81
C LYS A 61 -17.33 5.05 12.80
N ASP A 62 -16.82 3.88 13.17
CA ASP A 62 -15.97 3.00 12.35
C ASP A 62 -14.65 3.65 11.87
N LEU A 63 -14.20 4.71 12.54
CA LEU A 63 -12.92 5.36 12.26
C LEU A 63 -11.82 4.78 13.14
N TRP A 64 -10.96 3.97 12.54
CA TRP A 64 -9.81 3.39 13.21
C TRP A 64 -8.50 3.95 12.70
N SER A 65 -7.55 4.19 13.60
CA SER A 65 -6.18 4.55 13.20
C SER A 65 -5.49 3.37 12.50
N ARG A 66 -4.83 3.65 11.38
CA ARG A 66 -4.01 2.70 10.61
C ARG A 66 -2.71 3.38 10.19
N VAL A 67 -1.71 2.58 9.85
CA VAL A 67 -0.48 3.08 9.23
C VAL A 67 -0.79 3.40 7.75
N PRO A 68 -0.53 4.61 7.26
CA PRO A 68 -0.78 4.95 5.86
C PRO A 68 0.16 4.15 4.95
N ALA A 69 -0.35 3.70 3.80
CA ALA A 69 0.46 3.05 2.79
C ALA A 69 1.49 4.02 2.22
N GLN A 70 2.76 3.63 2.18
CA GLN A 70 3.80 4.42 1.50
C GLN A 70 3.69 4.18 -0.01
N LYS A 71 3.39 5.23 -0.77
CA LYS A 71 3.35 5.19 -2.23
C LYS A 71 4.40 6.16 -2.79
N PRO A 72 5.12 5.79 -3.86
CA PRO A 72 6.00 6.74 -4.53
C PRO A 72 5.20 7.94 -5.04
N ALA A 73 5.76 9.14 -4.89
CA ALA A 73 5.13 10.34 -5.41
C ALA A 73 5.16 10.32 -6.94
N LEU A 74 3.98 10.27 -7.56
CA LEU A 74 3.84 10.34 -9.02
C LEU A 74 3.74 11.81 -9.46
N SER A 75 4.57 12.19 -10.43
CA SER A 75 4.42 13.49 -11.11
C SER A 75 3.11 13.54 -11.91
N ASP A 76 2.60 14.74 -12.19
CA ASP A 76 1.36 14.87 -12.96
C ASP A 76 1.51 14.34 -14.39
N ASN A 77 2.68 14.50 -15.00
CA ASN A 77 3.02 13.89 -16.29
C ASN A 77 2.93 12.35 -16.23
N ASN A 78 3.44 11.74 -15.15
CA ASN A 78 3.36 10.29 -14.97
C ASN A 78 1.89 9.84 -14.80
N LYS A 79 1.05 10.61 -14.09
CA LYS A 79 -0.37 10.29 -13.96
C LYS A 79 -1.08 10.30 -15.33
N ILE A 80 -0.83 11.32 -16.14
CA ILE A 80 -1.41 11.44 -17.49
C ILE A 80 -0.96 10.26 -18.37
N ALA A 81 0.33 9.96 -18.41
CA ALA A 81 0.87 8.86 -19.21
C ALA A 81 0.29 7.50 -18.79
N ARG A 82 0.15 7.27 -17.47
CA ARG A 82 -0.44 6.05 -16.94
C ARG A 82 -1.93 5.92 -17.25
N LEU A 83 -2.68 7.03 -17.16
CA LEU A 83 -4.10 7.03 -17.50
C LEU A 83 -4.31 6.73 -19.00
N ALA A 84 -3.53 7.38 -19.88
CA ALA A 84 -3.59 7.15 -21.31
C ALA A 84 -3.28 5.68 -21.65
N TYR A 85 -2.23 5.11 -21.05
CA TYR A 85 -1.87 3.70 -21.22
C TYR A 85 -3.02 2.78 -20.79
N ALA A 86 -3.58 3.00 -19.60
CA ALA A 86 -4.69 2.19 -19.09
C ALA A 86 -5.94 2.28 -19.97
N GLN A 87 -6.24 3.45 -20.55
CA GLN A 87 -7.35 3.64 -21.46
C GLN A 87 -7.12 2.95 -22.81
N GLU A 88 -5.91 3.05 -23.37
CA GLU A 88 -5.52 2.40 -24.62
C GLU A 88 -5.57 0.86 -24.50
N HIS A 89 -5.19 0.33 -23.33
CA HIS A 89 -5.10 -1.10 -23.08
C HIS A 89 -6.34 -1.68 -22.37
N ALA A 90 -7.35 -0.86 -22.09
CA ALA A 90 -8.63 -1.31 -21.51
C ALA A 90 -9.37 -2.36 -22.35
N PRO A 91 -9.32 -2.33 -23.71
CA PRO A 91 -9.99 -3.35 -24.53
C PRO A 91 -9.25 -4.69 -24.64
N ILE A 92 -8.03 -4.81 -24.07
CA ILE A 92 -7.20 -6.02 -24.21
C ILE A 92 -7.86 -7.21 -23.53
N THR A 93 -8.02 -8.30 -24.28
CA THR A 93 -8.66 -9.53 -23.79
C THR A 93 -7.69 -10.41 -23.00
N VAL A 94 -8.23 -11.43 -22.32
CA VAL A 94 -7.40 -12.40 -21.58
C VAL A 94 -6.48 -13.17 -22.54
N GLU A 95 -6.97 -13.47 -23.74
CA GLU A 95 -6.23 -14.14 -24.80
C GLU A 95 -5.04 -13.31 -25.27
N ASP A 96 -5.23 -11.99 -25.42
CA ASP A 96 -4.15 -11.07 -25.77
C ASP A 96 -3.08 -11.02 -24.65
N TRP A 97 -3.51 -10.96 -23.39
CA TRP A 97 -2.59 -10.97 -22.23
C TRP A 97 -1.79 -12.28 -22.13
N ARG A 98 -2.32 -13.41 -22.59
CA ARG A 98 -1.58 -14.69 -22.64
C ARG A 98 -0.42 -14.67 -23.63
N CYS A 99 -0.44 -13.78 -24.61
CA CYS A 99 0.65 -13.59 -25.56
C CYS A 99 1.69 -12.56 -25.08
N VAL A 100 1.45 -11.91 -23.93
CA VAL A 100 2.36 -10.91 -23.37
C VAL A 100 3.34 -11.59 -22.41
N THR A 101 4.63 -11.51 -22.74
CA THR A 101 5.71 -11.89 -21.83
C THR A 101 6.23 -10.65 -21.13
N LEU A 102 6.03 -10.57 -19.81
CA LEU A 102 6.60 -9.52 -18.97
C LEU A 102 7.95 -9.99 -18.41
N THR A 103 8.94 -9.11 -18.45
CA THR A 103 10.29 -9.36 -17.91
C THR A 103 10.70 -8.19 -17.04
N ASP A 104 11.25 -8.47 -15.86
CA ASP A 104 11.79 -7.47 -14.96
C ASP A 104 12.89 -8.08 -14.08
N GLU A 105 13.71 -7.23 -13.46
CA GLU A 105 14.82 -7.63 -12.59
C GLU A 105 14.51 -7.27 -11.14
N SER A 106 14.64 -8.24 -10.22
CA SER A 106 14.53 -8.02 -8.78
C SER A 106 15.79 -8.46 -8.05
N THR A 107 16.17 -7.72 -7.01
CA THR A 107 17.28 -8.08 -6.12
C THR A 107 16.79 -8.89 -4.92
N PHE A 108 17.56 -9.91 -4.53
CA PHE A 108 17.35 -10.74 -3.34
C PHE A 108 18.60 -10.67 -2.44
N SER A 109 18.43 -10.58 -1.12
CA SER A 109 19.54 -10.50 -0.16
C SER A 109 19.28 -11.36 1.07
N THR A 110 20.34 -11.97 1.62
CA THR A 110 20.28 -12.81 2.83
C THR A 110 20.30 -11.99 4.13
N ARG A 111 20.88 -10.78 4.09
CA ARG A 111 20.79 -9.80 5.17
C ARG A 111 19.70 -8.79 4.81
N TRP A 112 18.96 -8.32 5.84
CA TRP A 112 17.97 -7.25 5.72
C TRP A 112 18.48 -6.18 4.76
N ASP A 113 17.66 -5.83 3.77
CA ASP A 113 17.93 -4.88 2.71
C ASP A 113 18.25 -3.50 3.31
N GLN A 114 19.51 -3.32 3.72
CA GLN A 114 20.04 -2.00 3.95
C GLN A 114 20.11 -1.37 2.57
N ARG A 115 19.18 -0.45 2.30
CA ARG A 115 19.18 0.44 1.13
C ARG A 115 20.62 0.90 0.85
N GLN A 116 21.30 0.22 -0.07
CA GLN A 116 22.61 0.66 -0.49
C GLN A 116 22.41 1.92 -1.34
N ARG A 117 23.03 3.02 -0.92
CA ARG A 117 23.03 4.25 -1.71
C ARG A 117 23.90 4.01 -2.95
N ILE A 118 23.24 3.84 -4.07
CA ILE A 118 23.85 3.74 -5.39
C ILE A 118 23.61 5.04 -6.14
N TRP A 119 24.64 5.54 -6.81
CA TRP A 119 24.51 6.68 -7.73
C TRP A 119 23.98 6.15 -9.06
N ARG A 120 22.82 6.64 -9.49
CA ARG A 120 22.28 6.39 -10.83
C ARG A 120 21.98 7.73 -11.49
N THR A 121 22.33 7.86 -12.76
CA THR A 121 21.86 8.96 -13.62
C THR A 121 20.33 8.90 -13.66
N GLY A 122 19.64 10.02 -13.48
CA GLY A 122 18.20 10.09 -13.18
C GLY A 122 17.22 9.69 -14.30
N GLU A 123 17.67 8.94 -15.30
CA GLU A 123 16.79 8.44 -16.36
C GLU A 123 16.55 6.94 -16.19
N ALA A 124 15.30 6.53 -16.38
CA ALA A 124 14.84 5.15 -16.30
C ALA A 124 15.80 4.20 -17.02
N SER A 125 16.13 3.06 -16.39
CA SER A 125 17.12 2.06 -16.82
C SER A 125 17.21 1.92 -18.35
N PRO A 126 18.18 2.59 -19.02
CA PRO A 126 18.19 2.75 -20.47
C PRO A 126 18.88 1.59 -21.21
N ILE A 127 18.91 0.40 -20.61
CA ILE A 127 19.51 -0.79 -21.24
C ILE A 127 18.48 -1.51 -22.12
N HIS A 128 17.21 -1.58 -21.68
CA HIS A 128 16.13 -2.21 -22.44
C HIS A 128 15.61 -1.36 -23.62
N ILE A 129 15.91 -0.05 -23.60
CA ILE A 129 15.51 0.92 -24.66
C ILE A 129 16.71 1.26 -25.57
N ALA A 130 17.89 0.67 -25.32
CA ALA A 130 19.04 0.85 -26.19
C ALA A 130 18.67 0.45 -27.63
N LYS A 131 19.14 1.22 -28.62
CA LYS A 131 18.84 0.97 -30.04
C LYS A 131 19.25 -0.44 -30.49
N SER A 132 20.33 -0.96 -29.91
CA SER A 132 20.80 -2.34 -30.14
C SER A 132 19.77 -3.37 -29.66
N THR A 133 19.25 -3.22 -28.44
CA THR A 133 18.25 -4.11 -27.84
C THR A 133 16.93 -4.04 -28.60
N THR A 134 16.47 -2.83 -28.93
CA THR A 134 15.21 -2.62 -29.68
C THR A 134 15.28 -3.25 -31.06
N ARG A 135 16.38 -3.02 -31.80
CA ARG A 135 16.60 -3.61 -33.12
C ARG A 135 16.71 -5.13 -33.09
N PHE A 136 17.31 -5.70 -32.05
CA PHE A 136 17.39 -7.14 -31.86
C PHE A 136 16.01 -7.76 -31.63
N LEU A 137 15.17 -7.13 -30.80
CA LEU A 137 13.79 -7.58 -30.57
C LEU A 137 12.92 -7.48 -31.83
N GLU A 138 13.05 -6.39 -32.59
CA GLU A 138 12.38 -6.22 -33.88
C GLU A 138 12.78 -7.31 -34.89
N GLN A 139 14.07 -7.68 -34.96
CA GLN A 139 14.55 -8.76 -35.83
C GLN A 139 13.98 -10.13 -35.46
N LEU A 140 13.67 -10.36 -34.18
CA LEU A 140 13.02 -11.58 -33.69
C LEU A 140 11.49 -11.54 -33.84
N GLY A 141 10.93 -10.44 -34.36
CA GLY A 141 9.48 -10.26 -34.49
C GLY A 141 8.76 -10.03 -33.16
N VAL A 142 9.50 -9.63 -32.11
CA VAL A 142 8.93 -9.34 -30.79
C VAL A 142 8.37 -7.92 -30.79
N MET A 143 7.07 -7.78 -30.53
CA MET A 143 6.43 -6.49 -30.37
C MET A 143 6.73 -5.92 -28.98
N LEU A 144 7.40 -4.77 -28.93
CA LEU A 144 7.65 -4.08 -27.68
C LEU A 144 6.44 -3.24 -27.27
N LEU A 145 5.86 -3.55 -26.12
CA LEU A 145 4.78 -2.77 -25.54
C LEU A 145 5.32 -1.45 -24.97
N LYS A 146 4.69 -0.32 -25.32
CA LYS A 146 5.10 0.99 -24.79
C LYS A 146 4.64 1.14 -23.34
N TRP A 147 5.50 0.74 -22.42
CA TRP A 147 5.22 0.79 -20.99
C TRP A 147 5.34 2.23 -20.42
N PRO A 148 4.42 2.67 -19.55
CA PRO A 148 4.48 4.00 -18.94
C PRO A 148 5.58 4.08 -17.87
N GLN A 149 6.21 5.24 -17.74
CA GLN A 149 7.23 5.47 -16.72
C GLN A 149 6.68 5.29 -15.30
N GLN A 150 7.49 4.70 -14.41
CA GLN A 150 7.12 4.36 -13.03
C GLN A 150 5.85 3.47 -12.95
N GLY A 151 5.65 2.58 -13.93
CA GLY A 151 4.52 1.65 -14.01
C GLY A 151 4.73 0.30 -13.30
N ALA A 152 5.57 0.23 -12.26
CA ALA A 152 5.91 -1.04 -11.60
C ALA A 152 4.68 -1.78 -11.03
N ASP A 153 3.72 -1.04 -10.48
CA ASP A 153 2.44 -1.56 -9.98
C ASP A 153 1.49 -2.09 -11.07
N MET A 154 1.77 -1.82 -12.35
CA MET A 154 1.04 -2.38 -13.48
C MET A 154 1.69 -3.66 -14.03
N SER A 155 2.87 -4.02 -13.52
CA SER A 155 3.58 -5.25 -13.90
C SER A 155 3.17 -6.38 -12.98
N ILE A 156 2.76 -7.51 -13.56
CA ILE A 156 2.48 -8.73 -12.80
C ILE A 156 3.78 -9.25 -12.14
N CYS A 157 4.96 -8.95 -12.71
CA CYS A 157 6.25 -9.38 -12.17
C CYS A 157 6.46 -8.91 -10.73
N GLU A 158 6.03 -7.70 -10.36
CA GLU A 158 6.13 -7.22 -8.98
C GLU A 158 5.29 -8.05 -7.99
N ASN A 159 4.13 -8.56 -8.43
CA ASN A 159 3.32 -9.47 -7.61
C ASN A 159 4.02 -10.81 -7.44
N VAL A 160 4.63 -11.34 -8.51
CA VAL A 160 5.43 -12.58 -8.46
C VAL A 160 6.61 -12.40 -7.51
N TRP A 161 7.39 -11.33 -7.65
CA TRP A 161 8.49 -11.03 -6.74
C TRP A 161 8.05 -10.83 -5.30
N GLY A 162 6.90 -10.20 -5.08
CA GLY A 162 6.30 -10.05 -3.75
C GLY A 162 5.96 -11.39 -3.11
N ALA A 163 5.38 -12.32 -3.88
CA ALA A 163 5.09 -13.67 -3.43
C ALA A 163 6.38 -14.45 -3.10
N THR A 164 7.36 -14.43 -4.00
CA THR A 164 8.63 -15.15 -3.81
C THR A 164 9.42 -14.61 -2.63
N LYS A 165 9.52 -13.29 -2.47
CA LYS A 165 10.18 -12.70 -1.29
C LYS A 165 9.47 -13.06 0.01
N LYS A 166 8.14 -13.16 -0.01
CA LYS A 166 7.35 -13.56 1.16
C LYS A 166 7.59 -15.03 1.53
N GLU A 167 7.65 -15.92 0.55
CA GLU A 167 7.89 -17.34 0.79
C GLU A 167 9.33 -17.57 1.27
N LEU A 168 10.31 -17.00 0.60
CA LEU A 168 11.71 -16.98 1.04
C LEU A 168 11.89 -16.41 2.46
N SER A 169 11.12 -15.38 2.85
CA SER A 169 11.21 -14.81 4.21
C SER A 169 10.81 -15.77 5.33
N GLN A 170 10.05 -16.83 5.01
CA GLN A 170 9.64 -17.86 5.97
C GLN A 170 10.73 -18.93 6.14
N GLN A 171 11.71 -19.00 5.24
CA GLN A 171 12.81 -19.94 5.28
C GLN A 171 13.99 -19.39 6.12
N PRO A 172 14.84 -20.26 6.71
CA PRO A 172 16.01 -19.84 7.48
C PRO A 172 17.19 -19.38 6.60
N ILE A 173 16.92 -18.58 5.56
CA ILE A 173 17.90 -18.11 4.56
C ILE A 173 18.76 -16.92 5.04
N GLN A 174 18.53 -16.42 6.26
CA GLN A 174 19.23 -15.24 6.80
C GLN A 174 20.76 -15.40 6.92
N ARG A 175 21.25 -16.64 6.87
CA ARG A 175 22.68 -16.99 6.91
C ARG A 175 23.12 -17.85 5.73
N ALA A 176 22.27 -18.00 4.71
CA ALA A 176 22.57 -18.80 3.54
C ALA A 176 23.73 -18.18 2.73
N SER A 177 24.51 -19.03 2.07
CA SER A 177 25.46 -18.58 1.04
C SER A 177 24.70 -18.06 -0.18
N GLN A 178 25.39 -17.34 -1.06
CA GLN A 178 24.79 -16.87 -2.32
C GLN A 178 24.25 -18.03 -3.17
N ASP A 179 24.96 -19.16 -3.21
CA ASP A 179 24.53 -20.35 -3.96
C ASP A 179 23.28 -20.98 -3.37
N ALA A 180 23.17 -21.04 -2.04
CA ALA A 180 22.00 -21.56 -1.35
C ALA A 180 20.78 -20.63 -1.56
N LEU A 181 20.97 -19.31 -1.58
CA LEU A 181 19.91 -18.35 -1.93
C LEU A 181 19.46 -18.53 -3.39
N MET A 182 20.41 -18.69 -4.31
CA MET A 182 20.12 -18.90 -5.73
C MET A 182 19.37 -20.22 -5.97
N ALA A 183 19.70 -21.29 -5.24
CA ALA A 183 18.98 -22.55 -5.29
C ALA A 183 17.53 -22.38 -4.80
N ALA A 184 17.33 -21.72 -3.66
CA ALA A 184 15.99 -21.48 -3.11
C ALA A 184 15.10 -20.64 -4.04
N VAL A 185 15.66 -19.60 -4.69
CA VAL A 185 14.92 -18.78 -5.68
C VAL A 185 14.55 -19.59 -6.93
N LYS A 186 15.34 -20.60 -7.30
CA LYS A 186 15.07 -21.45 -8.48
C LYS A 186 14.07 -22.57 -8.22
N GLU A 187 13.84 -22.93 -6.97
CA GLU A 187 12.90 -23.98 -6.57
C GLU A 187 11.45 -23.49 -6.45
N GLU A 188 11.24 -22.17 -6.42
CA GLU A 188 9.92 -21.53 -6.50
C GLU A 188 9.43 -21.32 -7.94
#